data_AF-A0AAV9DJ24-F1
#
_entry.id   AF-A0AAV9DJ24-F1
#
_cell.length_a   1.000
_cell.length_b   1.000
_cell.length_c   1.000
_cell.angle_alpha   90.00
_cell.angle_beta   90.00
_cell.angle_gamma   90.00
#
_symmetry.space_group_name_H-M   'P 1'
#
loop_
_entity.id
_entity.type
_entity.pdbx_description
1 polymer ?
#
loop_
_entity_poly.entity_id
_entity_poly.type
_entity_poly.pdbx_seq_one_letter_code
_entity_poly.pdbx_strand_id
1 'polypeptide(L)'
;MRETLLGLSKGRRVWDLERKKLKPSHYPGSDKFSSINKSHKIGIEFEGCPAGFVPIRRITKEELVTSKNLLNVFREESVKNRWAYVGTLHDGEFYGAQATLSVSNLSSIQLGQSSHAQIWVINGEADPNKINTVQAGWHVLPQLYGDSLSRFFVYWTADYYQSTGCYNLRCSGFVQLNPRITPGMELIVSSAEAHVNELTLSIFQDENTRDWWLTVGRVQEAVGYWPKSLFPNLSSKANKVIWGGVASSNQNQPTPPMGSGQFASEGDGKAAYFTQTLIAYSPGSFEPLHSDEQSVYDTNKCYSVSRPDNWVSSDTISIMVVLEAVNFFFQFRAIINKIIMLCDLFVDA
;
A
#
# COMPACT_ATOMS: atom_id res chain seq x y z
N MET A 1 -51.28 -8.62 10.64
CA MET A 1 -52.05 -7.41 10.31
C MET A 1 -51.07 -6.31 9.91
N ARG A 2 -51.16 -5.88 8.64
CA ARG A 2 -50.52 -4.70 8.01
C ARG A 2 -49.00 -4.64 7.90
N GLU A 3 -48.54 -5.12 6.73
CA GLU A 3 -47.45 -4.52 5.97
C GLU A 3 -47.76 -3.03 5.72
N THR A 4 -46.76 -2.17 5.90
CA THR A 4 -46.76 -0.80 5.37
C THR A 4 -45.70 -0.73 4.27
N LEU A 5 -46.14 -1.00 3.04
CA LEU A 5 -45.43 -0.71 1.81
C LEU A 5 -45.47 0.80 1.55
N LEU A 6 -44.34 1.48 1.74
CA LEU A 6 -44.11 2.83 1.22
C LEU A 6 -42.78 2.85 0.44
N GLY A 7 -42.87 2.99 -0.90
CA GLY A 7 -41.78 3.56 -1.71
C GLY A 7 -40.89 2.66 -2.58
N LEU A 8 -41.39 1.57 -3.17
CA LEU A 8 -40.58 0.63 -3.99
C LEU A 8 -40.47 0.93 -5.51
N SER A 9 -40.28 2.19 -5.94
CA SER A 9 -40.01 2.48 -7.37
C SER A 9 -38.69 3.19 -7.65
N LYS A 10 -38.14 3.97 -6.70
CA LYS A 10 -36.80 4.57 -6.82
C LYS A 10 -35.67 3.69 -6.27
N GLY A 11 -35.95 2.87 -5.25
CA GLY A 11 -34.94 1.98 -4.65
C GLY A 11 -34.47 0.86 -5.58
N ARG A 12 -35.36 0.23 -6.34
CA ARG A 12 -35.03 -0.97 -7.14
C ARG A 12 -33.92 -0.71 -8.17
N ARG A 13 -33.95 0.45 -8.84
CA ARG A 13 -32.91 0.86 -9.80
C ARG A 13 -31.56 1.19 -9.14
N VAL A 14 -31.55 1.73 -7.92
CA VAL A 14 -30.32 1.99 -7.16
C VAL A 14 -29.70 0.67 -6.70
N TRP A 15 -30.50 -0.23 -6.12
CA TRP A 15 -30.05 -1.57 -5.73
C TRP A 15 -29.57 -2.43 -6.92
N ASP A 16 -30.16 -2.27 -8.11
CA ASP A 16 -29.74 -2.98 -9.33
C ASP A 16 -28.48 -2.34 -9.97
N LEU A 17 -28.22 -1.05 -9.76
CA LEU A 17 -26.96 -0.39 -10.17
C LEU A 17 -25.82 -0.70 -9.19
N GLU A 18 -26.10 -0.81 -7.89
CA GLU A 18 -25.12 -1.22 -6.87
C GLU A 18 -24.76 -2.71 -7.00
N ARG A 19 -25.73 -3.59 -7.34
CA ARG A 19 -25.45 -4.99 -7.66
C ARG A 19 -24.58 -5.20 -8.90
N LYS A 20 -24.44 -4.20 -9.78
CA LYS A 20 -23.59 -4.31 -10.99
C LYS A 20 -22.10 -4.06 -10.72
N LYS A 21 -21.71 -3.50 -9.56
CA LYS A 21 -20.32 -3.20 -9.22
C LYS A 21 -19.67 -4.23 -8.30
N LEU A 22 -19.92 -5.52 -8.56
CA LEU A 22 -19.32 -6.61 -7.77
C LEU A 22 -17.98 -7.10 -8.34
N LYS A 23 -17.66 -6.73 -9.58
CA LYS A 23 -16.40 -7.04 -10.26
C LYS A 23 -16.04 -5.92 -11.24
N PRO A 24 -14.75 -5.73 -11.56
CA PRO A 24 -14.36 -4.84 -12.64
C PRO A 24 -14.89 -5.37 -13.98
N SER A 25 -15.00 -4.46 -14.94
CA SER A 25 -15.39 -4.75 -16.32
C SER A 25 -14.35 -5.61 -17.02
N HIS A 26 -13.06 -5.34 -16.77
CA HIS A 26 -11.94 -6.09 -17.30
C HIS A 26 -10.79 -6.12 -16.27
N TYR A 27 -10.11 -7.27 -16.18
CA TYR A 27 -8.91 -7.43 -15.35
C TYR A 27 -7.67 -7.23 -16.22
N PRO A 28 -6.78 -6.27 -15.90
CA PRO A 28 -5.64 -5.99 -16.74
C PRO A 28 -4.70 -7.19 -16.91
N GLY A 29 -4.32 -7.51 -18.15
CA GLY A 29 -3.38 -8.61 -18.43
C GLY A 29 -3.94 -10.03 -18.22
N SER A 30 -5.26 -10.18 -18.15
CA SER A 30 -5.94 -11.48 -17.95
C SER A 30 -5.66 -12.53 -19.04
N ASP A 31 -5.24 -12.12 -20.24
CA ASP A 31 -4.90 -13.03 -21.34
C ASP A 31 -3.56 -13.78 -21.15
N LYS A 32 -2.74 -13.43 -20.15
CA LYS A 32 -1.38 -13.99 -19.95
C LYS A 32 -1.23 -14.94 -18.77
N PHE A 33 -2.24 -15.12 -17.92
CA PHE A 33 -2.13 -15.97 -16.73
C PHE A 33 -2.80 -17.33 -16.93
N SER A 34 -1.98 -18.38 -17.12
CA SER A 34 -2.46 -19.77 -17.11
C SER A 34 -3.16 -20.06 -15.77
N SER A 35 -4.28 -20.75 -15.84
CA SER A 35 -5.17 -21.16 -14.76
C SER A 35 -4.49 -21.95 -13.63
N ILE A 36 -3.79 -21.26 -12.73
CA ILE A 36 -3.35 -21.82 -11.45
C ILE A 36 -4.34 -21.36 -10.37
N ASN A 37 -5.38 -22.17 -10.15
CA ASN A 37 -6.36 -22.03 -9.08
C ASN A 37 -5.76 -22.36 -7.71
N LYS A 38 -4.78 -21.57 -7.23
CA LYS A 38 -4.37 -21.60 -5.83
C LYS A 38 -4.84 -20.32 -5.16
N SER A 39 -5.77 -20.45 -4.19
CA SER A 39 -6.15 -19.36 -3.30
C SER A 39 -4.87 -18.83 -2.63
N HIS A 40 -4.57 -17.55 -2.85
CA HIS A 40 -3.41 -16.92 -2.21
C HIS A 40 -3.74 -16.68 -0.73
N LYS A 41 -3.09 -17.45 0.17
CA LYS A 41 -3.18 -17.20 1.61
C LYS A 41 -2.22 -16.07 1.96
N ILE A 42 -2.73 -14.85 2.08
CA ILE A 42 -1.92 -13.66 2.44
C ILE A 42 -1.92 -13.39 3.95
N GLY A 43 -2.89 -13.92 4.70
CA GLY A 43 -3.06 -13.64 6.12
C GLY A 43 -3.50 -14.87 6.92
N ILE A 44 -3.69 -14.67 8.23
CA ILE A 44 -4.09 -15.74 9.15
C ILE A 44 -5.36 -16.47 8.66
N GLU A 45 -5.44 -17.77 8.97
CA GLU A 45 -6.50 -18.63 8.45
C GLU A 45 -7.88 -18.14 8.93
N PHE A 46 -8.65 -17.61 7.98
CA PHE A 46 -10.02 -17.14 8.16
C PHE A 46 -10.89 -17.83 7.11
N GLU A 47 -11.91 -18.57 7.53
CA GLU A 47 -12.78 -19.35 6.62
C GLU A 47 -13.59 -18.48 5.64
N GLY A 48 -13.62 -17.17 5.88
CA GLY A 48 -14.36 -16.21 5.08
C GLY A 48 -15.80 -16.02 5.57
N CYS A 49 -16.50 -15.10 4.92
CA CYS A 49 -17.92 -14.89 5.12
C CYS A 49 -18.76 -15.69 4.12
N PRO A 50 -20.02 -16.04 4.46
CA PRO A 50 -20.97 -16.60 3.51
C PRO A 50 -21.21 -15.69 2.30
N ALA A 51 -21.70 -16.26 1.21
CA ALA A 51 -22.02 -15.51 0.00
C ALA A 51 -22.96 -14.31 0.30
N GLY A 52 -22.60 -13.13 -0.21
CA GLY A 52 -23.31 -11.88 0.04
C GLY A 52 -22.87 -11.10 1.28
N PHE A 53 -21.90 -11.61 2.04
CA PHE A 53 -21.33 -10.94 3.21
C PHE A 53 -19.84 -10.70 3.04
N VAL A 54 -19.36 -9.65 3.68
CA VAL A 54 -17.94 -9.31 3.76
C VAL A 54 -17.51 -9.19 5.22
N PRO A 55 -16.29 -9.61 5.59
CA PRO A 55 -15.80 -9.45 6.94
C PRO A 55 -15.58 -7.98 7.23
N ILE A 56 -16.24 -7.48 8.27
CA ILE A 56 -16.01 -6.14 8.82
C ILE A 56 -15.34 -6.31 10.17
N ARG A 57 -14.08 -5.88 10.26
CA ARG A 57 -13.35 -5.87 11.53
C ARG A 57 -14.08 -4.98 12.53
N ARG A 58 -14.33 -5.49 13.74
CA ARG A 58 -14.84 -4.64 14.83
C ARG A 58 -13.79 -3.61 15.20
N ILE A 59 -14.25 -2.39 15.32
CA ILE A 59 -13.44 -1.21 15.58
C ILE A 59 -13.73 -0.74 17.00
N THR A 60 -12.70 -0.51 17.82
CA THR A 60 -12.89 0.11 19.14
C THR A 60 -13.09 1.62 19.02
N LYS A 61 -13.65 2.25 20.07
CA LYS A 61 -13.83 3.70 20.10
C LYS A 61 -12.47 4.42 20.06
N GLU A 62 -11.49 3.86 20.75
CA GLU A 62 -10.12 4.37 20.83
C GLU A 62 -9.43 4.33 19.46
N GLU A 63 -9.62 3.25 18.69
CA GLU A 63 -9.13 3.14 17.33
C GLU A 63 -9.79 4.15 16.38
N LEU A 64 -11.10 4.42 16.53
CA LEU A 64 -11.79 5.45 15.73
C LEU A 64 -11.25 6.85 16.02
N VAL A 65 -11.13 7.19 17.31
CA VAL A 65 -10.59 8.48 17.73
C VAL A 65 -9.17 8.64 17.20
N THR A 66 -8.34 7.60 17.35
CA THR A 66 -6.96 7.62 16.86
C THR A 66 -6.89 7.75 15.35
N SER A 67 -7.76 7.07 14.59
CA SER A 67 -7.79 7.19 13.12
C SER A 67 -8.11 8.60 12.64
N LYS A 68 -9.02 9.32 13.33
CA LYS A 68 -9.32 10.72 13.05
C LYS A 68 -8.15 11.63 13.40
N ASN A 69 -7.47 11.35 14.51
CA ASN A 69 -6.29 12.10 14.91
C ASN A 69 -5.12 11.85 13.95
N LEU A 70 -4.97 10.65 13.40
CA LEU A 70 -3.92 10.33 12.43
C LEU A 70 -4.00 11.19 11.16
N LEU A 71 -5.20 11.56 10.71
CA LEU A 71 -5.36 12.55 9.62
C LEU A 71 -4.75 13.91 9.98
N ASN A 72 -4.91 14.34 11.25
CA ASN A 72 -4.30 15.57 11.74
C ASN A 72 -2.79 15.44 11.97
N VAL A 73 -2.28 14.23 12.21
CA VAL A 73 -0.86 13.94 12.46
C VAL A 73 -0.03 14.00 11.17
N PHE A 74 -0.58 13.62 10.00
CA PHE A 74 0.09 13.86 8.70
C PHE A 74 0.16 15.35 8.31
N ARG A 75 -0.58 16.21 9.02
CA ARG A 75 -0.64 17.66 8.81
C ARG A 75 0.37 18.44 9.67
N GLU A 76 0.79 17.89 10.81
CA GLU A 76 1.70 18.58 11.70
C GLU A 76 3.16 18.36 11.29
N GLU A 77 3.98 19.40 11.39
CA GLU A 77 5.45 19.32 11.34
C GLU A 77 6.02 18.35 12.40
N SER A 78 5.18 17.85 13.34
CA SER A 78 5.53 16.99 14.48
C SER A 78 5.89 15.54 14.11
N VAL A 79 5.81 15.15 12.83
CA VAL A 79 6.19 13.81 12.34
C VAL A 79 7.37 13.89 11.38
N LYS A 80 8.41 13.13 11.68
CA LYS A 80 9.53 12.87 10.77
C LYS A 80 9.13 11.76 9.82
N ASN A 81 9.08 12.05 8.53
CA ASN A 81 8.85 11.05 7.48
C ASN A 81 10.13 10.83 6.66
N ARG A 82 10.47 9.57 6.42
CA ARG A 82 11.60 9.15 5.58
C ARG A 82 11.09 8.20 4.51
N TRP A 83 11.43 8.49 3.27
CA TRP A 83 10.86 7.82 2.11
C TRP A 83 11.99 7.13 1.35
N ALA A 84 11.71 5.95 0.83
CA ALA A 84 12.61 5.23 -0.07
C ALA A 84 11.77 4.52 -1.12
N TYR A 85 11.85 4.97 -2.37
CA TYR A 85 10.94 4.50 -3.41
C TYR A 85 11.54 4.59 -4.81
N VAL A 86 10.87 3.89 -5.73
CA VAL A 86 10.97 4.09 -7.16
C VAL A 86 9.63 4.56 -7.69
N GLY A 87 9.65 5.54 -8.57
CA GLY A 87 8.44 6.02 -9.24
C GLY A 87 8.69 6.29 -10.71
N THR A 88 7.63 6.67 -11.41
CA THR A 88 7.73 7.15 -12.79
C THR A 88 8.64 8.39 -12.83
N LEU A 89 9.52 8.46 -13.83
CA LEU A 89 10.49 9.55 -13.98
C LEU A 89 9.81 10.87 -14.37
N HIS A 90 8.81 10.78 -15.22
CA HIS A 90 8.03 11.91 -15.72
C HIS A 90 6.55 11.72 -15.39
N ASP A 91 5.85 12.85 -15.31
CA ASP A 91 4.40 12.86 -15.29
C ASP A 91 3.87 12.26 -16.61
N GLY A 92 2.83 11.43 -16.50
CA GLY A 92 2.26 10.72 -17.64
C GLY A 92 0.76 10.51 -17.52
N GLU A 93 0.23 9.60 -18.34
CA GLU A 93 -1.15 9.13 -18.22
C GLU A 93 -1.13 7.67 -17.80
N PHE A 94 -1.41 7.42 -16.53
CA PHE A 94 -1.38 6.09 -15.96
C PHE A 94 -2.77 5.67 -15.47
N TYR A 95 -3.13 4.43 -15.72
CA TYR A 95 -4.42 3.84 -15.39
C TYR A 95 -4.31 2.72 -14.36
N GLY A 96 -3.12 2.52 -13.79
CA GLY A 96 -2.89 1.49 -12.79
C GLY A 96 -1.45 1.12 -12.62
N ALA A 97 -1.22 0.31 -11.59
CA ALA A 97 0.06 -0.15 -11.12
C ALA A 97 -0.08 -1.52 -10.46
N GLN A 98 0.95 -2.36 -10.58
CA GLN A 98 1.05 -3.63 -9.88
C GLN A 98 2.44 -3.79 -9.29
N ALA A 99 2.55 -4.50 -8.17
CA ALA A 99 3.81 -5.05 -7.68
C ALA A 99 3.56 -6.23 -6.74
N THR A 100 4.60 -7.05 -6.56
CA THR A 100 4.71 -8.08 -5.54
C THR A 100 5.66 -7.59 -4.44
N LEU A 101 5.15 -7.45 -3.22
CA LEU A 101 5.90 -6.92 -2.09
C LEU A 101 6.33 -8.06 -1.16
N SER A 102 7.59 -8.08 -0.74
CA SER A 102 8.00 -8.92 0.40
C SER A 102 7.32 -8.44 1.69
N VAL A 103 6.79 -9.35 2.50
CA VAL A 103 6.15 -9.04 3.78
C VAL A 103 7.08 -9.46 4.93
N SER A 104 7.46 -8.49 5.75
CA SER A 104 8.33 -8.69 6.91
C SER A 104 7.64 -8.26 8.19
N ASN A 105 8.05 -8.84 9.32
CA ASN A 105 7.65 -8.35 10.63
C ASN A 105 8.72 -7.44 11.21
N LEU A 106 8.32 -6.30 11.75
CA LEU A 106 9.19 -5.33 12.40
C LEU A 106 8.71 -5.11 13.84
N SER A 107 8.90 -6.14 14.68
CA SER A 107 8.42 -6.15 16.08
C SER A 107 9.06 -5.08 16.97
N SER A 108 10.10 -4.39 16.50
CA SER A 108 10.76 -3.29 17.20
C SER A 108 10.04 -1.94 17.06
N ILE A 109 9.04 -1.82 16.18
CA ILE A 109 8.30 -0.57 15.96
C ILE A 109 7.41 -0.29 17.16
N GLN A 110 7.46 0.95 17.67
CA GLN A 110 6.78 1.36 18.88
C GLN A 110 5.64 2.34 18.61
N LEU A 111 4.88 2.70 19.65
CA LEU A 111 3.90 3.77 19.59
C LEU A 111 4.57 5.10 19.18
N GLY A 112 3.95 5.83 18.25
CA GLY A 112 4.53 7.04 17.64
C GLY A 112 5.45 6.76 16.45
N GLN A 113 5.71 5.50 16.12
CA GLN A 113 6.44 5.09 14.92
C GLN A 113 5.54 4.34 13.94
N SER A 114 5.95 4.31 12.67
CA SER A 114 5.33 3.45 11.66
C SER A 114 6.28 3.09 10.53
N SER A 115 6.03 1.95 9.89
CA SER A 115 6.78 1.50 8.72
C SER A 115 5.83 0.90 7.70
N HIS A 116 5.99 1.27 6.43
CA HIS A 116 5.07 0.99 5.33
C HIS A 116 5.85 0.45 4.13
N ALA A 117 5.22 -0.44 3.38
CA ALA A 117 5.61 -0.79 2.02
C ALA A 117 4.33 -0.81 1.16
N GLN A 118 4.27 0.01 0.12
CA GLN A 118 3.02 0.28 -0.59
C GLN A 118 3.21 0.74 -2.04
N ILE A 119 2.10 0.71 -2.77
CA ILE A 119 1.91 1.31 -4.08
C ILE A 119 1.13 2.61 -3.89
N TRP A 120 1.59 3.70 -4.51
CA TRP A 120 0.84 4.94 -4.63
C TRP A 120 0.45 5.18 -6.09
N VAL A 121 -0.82 5.50 -6.29
CA VAL A 121 -1.33 6.04 -7.56
C VAL A 121 -1.80 7.47 -7.29
N ILE A 122 -1.24 8.44 -8.01
CA ILE A 122 -1.29 9.86 -7.65
C ILE A 122 -1.79 10.72 -8.83
N ASN A 123 -2.54 11.78 -8.53
CA ASN A 123 -2.81 12.87 -9.47
C ASN A 123 -2.93 14.21 -8.73
N GLY A 124 -2.60 15.33 -9.39
CA GLY A 124 -2.84 16.67 -8.89
C GLY A 124 -1.61 17.36 -8.28
N GLU A 125 -0.40 16.85 -8.52
CA GLU A 125 0.86 17.42 -7.99
C GLU A 125 1.12 18.87 -8.41
N ALA A 126 0.47 19.37 -9.46
CA ALA A 126 0.53 20.77 -9.88
C ALA A 126 -0.05 21.76 -8.84
N ASP A 127 -0.93 21.29 -7.95
CA ASP A 127 -1.42 22.06 -6.80
C ASP A 127 -1.27 21.18 -5.55
N PRO A 128 -0.33 21.51 -4.64
CA PRO A 128 -0.08 20.73 -3.44
C PRO A 128 -1.32 20.51 -2.55
N ASN A 129 -2.36 21.33 -2.72
CA ASN A 129 -3.62 21.18 -1.96
C ASN A 129 -4.66 20.29 -2.64
N LYS A 130 -4.36 19.78 -3.83
CA LYS A 130 -5.29 18.97 -4.63
C LYS A 130 -4.71 17.62 -4.99
N ILE A 131 -3.64 17.18 -4.33
CA ILE A 131 -3.08 15.85 -4.59
C ILE A 131 -4.08 14.78 -4.14
N ASN A 132 -4.50 13.96 -5.09
CA ASN A 132 -5.33 12.79 -4.90
C ASN A 132 -4.42 11.58 -4.88
N THR A 133 -4.66 10.66 -3.96
CA THR A 133 -3.91 9.41 -3.92
C THR A 133 -4.81 8.27 -3.47
N VAL A 134 -4.62 7.11 -4.09
CA VAL A 134 -5.05 5.81 -3.59
C VAL A 134 -3.81 4.96 -3.33
N GLN A 135 -3.84 4.21 -2.24
CA GLN A 135 -2.69 3.48 -1.72
C GLN A 135 -3.12 2.11 -1.22
N ALA A 136 -2.28 1.12 -1.48
CA ALA A 136 -2.42 -0.21 -0.91
C ALA A 136 -1.05 -0.82 -0.65
N GLY A 137 -0.95 -1.57 0.43
CA GLY A 137 0.31 -2.14 0.87
C GLY A 137 0.19 -2.87 2.19
N TRP A 138 1.30 -3.01 2.88
CA TRP A 138 1.34 -3.45 4.27
C TRP A 138 2.08 -2.43 5.14
N HIS A 139 1.68 -2.34 6.40
CA HIS A 139 2.33 -1.49 7.39
C HIS A 139 2.35 -2.13 8.77
N VAL A 140 3.26 -1.64 9.60
CA VAL A 140 3.25 -1.80 11.04
C VAL A 140 2.97 -0.42 11.62
N LEU A 141 1.80 -0.26 12.25
CA LEU A 141 1.31 1.03 12.74
C LEU A 141 0.65 0.86 14.12
N PRO A 142 1.45 0.79 15.21
CA PRO A 142 0.93 0.58 16.57
C PRO A 142 -0.06 1.66 17.01
N GLN A 143 0.11 2.88 16.52
CA GLN A 143 -0.84 3.96 16.76
C GLN A 143 -2.26 3.60 16.29
N LEU A 144 -2.42 2.89 15.17
CA LEU A 144 -3.74 2.58 14.61
C LEU A 144 -4.36 1.29 15.17
N TYR A 145 -3.54 0.31 15.57
CA TYR A 145 -4.01 -1.03 15.92
C TYR A 145 -3.77 -1.44 17.38
N GLY A 146 -2.89 -0.74 18.10
CA GLY A 146 -2.46 -1.12 19.45
C GLY A 146 -1.48 -2.30 19.48
N ASP A 147 -1.06 -2.81 18.32
CA ASP A 147 -0.09 -3.91 18.16
C ASP A 147 0.98 -3.56 17.12
N SER A 148 2.06 -4.35 17.08
CA SER A 148 3.16 -4.17 16.13
C SER A 148 3.15 -5.24 15.04
N LEU A 149 1.96 -5.69 14.63
CA LEU A 149 1.80 -6.71 13.60
C LEU A 149 1.77 -6.08 12.21
N SER A 150 2.36 -6.76 11.23
CA SER A 150 2.27 -6.36 9.83
C SER A 150 0.86 -6.62 9.30
N ARG A 151 0.19 -5.56 8.86
CA ARG A 151 -1.20 -5.60 8.44
C ARG A 151 -1.35 -5.09 7.01
N PHE A 152 -2.17 -5.78 6.23
CA PHE A 152 -2.61 -5.27 4.93
C PHE A 152 -3.40 -3.99 5.15
N PHE A 153 -3.21 -2.98 4.30
CA PHE A 153 -3.98 -1.76 4.41
C PHE A 153 -4.28 -1.13 3.07
N VAL A 154 -5.29 -0.28 3.12
CA VAL A 154 -5.62 0.65 2.06
C VAL A 154 -5.71 2.06 2.65
N TYR A 155 -5.34 3.05 1.85
CA TYR A 155 -5.52 4.45 2.18
C TYR A 155 -5.96 5.24 0.95
N TRP A 156 -6.69 6.34 1.16
CA TRP A 156 -6.93 7.33 0.11
C TRP A 156 -7.01 8.73 0.70
N THR A 157 -6.74 9.75 -0.10
CA THR A 157 -7.06 11.17 0.15
C THR A 157 -7.30 11.89 -1.18
N ALA A 158 -8.08 12.96 -1.15
CA ALA A 158 -8.42 13.81 -2.28
C ALA A 158 -7.83 15.23 -2.18
N ASP A 159 -7.05 15.52 -1.14
CA ASP A 159 -6.57 16.87 -0.84
C ASP A 159 -5.23 16.84 -0.09
N TYR A 160 -4.34 15.92 -0.45
CA TYR A 160 -3.01 15.81 0.15
C TYR A 160 -3.05 15.72 1.68
N TYR A 161 -3.91 14.84 2.20
CA TYR A 161 -4.04 14.56 3.64
C TYR A 161 -4.50 15.76 4.48
N GLN A 162 -5.09 16.79 3.86
CA GLN A 162 -5.48 18.01 4.59
C GLN A 162 -6.76 17.84 5.39
N SER A 163 -7.87 17.57 4.70
CA SER A 163 -9.19 17.43 5.31
C SER A 163 -9.86 16.10 4.95
N THR A 164 -9.44 15.49 3.84
CA THR A 164 -9.92 14.19 3.40
C THR A 164 -8.88 13.11 3.63
N GLY A 165 -9.37 11.91 3.88
CA GLY A 165 -8.60 10.70 3.76
C GLY A 165 -9.08 9.62 4.72
N CYS A 166 -8.70 8.38 4.45
CA CYS A 166 -9.22 7.26 5.20
C CYS A 166 -8.30 6.05 5.20
N TYR A 167 -7.96 5.57 6.39
CA TYR A 167 -7.40 4.23 6.55
C TYR A 167 -8.48 3.17 6.51
N ASN A 168 -8.26 2.12 5.71
CA ASN A 168 -9.08 0.92 5.66
C ASN A 168 -10.57 1.25 5.53
N LEU A 169 -11.39 0.66 6.40
CA LEU A 169 -12.83 0.88 6.50
C LEU A 169 -13.21 1.77 7.70
N ARG A 170 -12.29 2.59 8.22
CA ARG A 170 -12.56 3.46 9.39
C ARG A 170 -13.52 4.62 9.07
N CYS A 171 -13.72 4.90 7.78
CA CYS A 171 -14.59 5.92 7.21
C CYS A 171 -15.09 5.45 5.84
N SER A 172 -16.08 6.16 5.29
CA SER A 172 -16.57 5.91 3.93
C SER A 172 -15.50 6.21 2.89
N GLY A 173 -15.38 5.36 1.88
CA GLY A 173 -14.59 5.64 0.69
C GLY A 173 -14.17 4.37 -0.04
N PHE A 174 -13.52 3.43 0.64
CA PHE A 174 -13.24 2.12 0.06
C PHE A 174 -14.46 1.19 0.22
N VAL A 175 -14.89 0.57 -0.87
CA VAL A 175 -15.99 -0.41 -0.89
C VAL A 175 -15.40 -1.80 -0.94
N GLN A 176 -15.42 -2.52 0.21
CA GLN A 176 -14.96 -3.90 0.29
C GLN A 176 -16.01 -4.87 -0.29
N LEU A 177 -15.53 -5.83 -1.09
CA LEU A 177 -16.36 -6.85 -1.74
C LEU A 177 -15.92 -8.27 -1.42
N ASN A 178 -14.65 -8.46 -1.03
CA ASN A 178 -14.11 -9.79 -0.81
C ASN A 178 -14.57 -10.40 0.54
N PRO A 179 -15.02 -11.68 0.56
CA PRO A 179 -15.48 -12.34 1.77
C PRO A 179 -14.34 -12.87 2.66
N ARG A 180 -13.08 -12.82 2.23
CA ARG A 180 -11.92 -13.39 2.93
C ARG A 180 -10.83 -12.38 3.21
N ILE A 181 -10.56 -11.50 2.24
CA ILE A 181 -9.50 -10.50 2.29
C ILE A 181 -10.11 -9.15 2.70
N THR A 182 -9.65 -8.59 3.82
CA THR A 182 -10.14 -7.31 4.33
C THR A 182 -8.98 -6.39 4.74
N PRO A 183 -9.04 -5.09 4.41
CA PRO A 183 -8.06 -4.14 4.91
C PRO A 183 -7.99 -4.12 6.45
N GLY A 184 -6.78 -4.09 6.98
CA GLY A 184 -6.49 -4.18 8.41
C GLY A 184 -6.32 -5.60 8.95
N MET A 185 -6.44 -6.63 8.10
CA MET A 185 -6.12 -8.01 8.48
C MET A 185 -4.61 -8.19 8.72
N GLU A 186 -4.28 -9.10 9.64
CA GLU A 186 -2.91 -9.52 9.88
C GLU A 186 -2.39 -10.38 8.71
N LEU A 187 -1.17 -10.08 8.27
CA LEU A 187 -0.50 -10.81 7.20
C LEU A 187 0.39 -11.90 7.77
N ILE A 188 0.57 -12.97 7.01
CA ILE A 188 1.62 -13.95 7.30
C ILE A 188 2.96 -13.32 6.89
N VAL A 189 3.88 -13.27 7.83
CA VAL A 189 5.19 -12.59 7.68
C VAL A 189 6.28 -13.60 7.37
N SER A 190 7.31 -13.18 6.62
CA SER A 190 8.48 -14.01 6.33
C SER A 190 9.19 -14.40 7.63
N SER A 191 9.53 -15.68 7.78
CA SER A 191 10.36 -16.16 8.90
C SER A 191 11.84 -16.10 8.53
N ALA A 192 12.73 -15.88 9.50
CA ALA A 192 14.17 -15.75 9.25
C ALA A 192 14.84 -17.01 8.63
N GLU A 193 14.15 -18.16 8.58
CA GLU A 193 14.70 -19.45 8.14
C GLU A 193 13.87 -20.15 7.05
N ALA A 194 12.81 -19.54 6.50
CA ALA A 194 12.01 -20.12 5.40
C ALA A 194 11.21 -19.08 4.59
N HIS A 195 10.94 -19.42 3.31
CA HIS A 195 10.12 -18.75 2.28
C HIS A 195 9.63 -17.33 2.62
N VAL A 196 10.08 -16.34 1.85
CA VAL A 196 9.57 -14.97 1.91
C VAL A 196 8.07 -14.99 1.59
N ASN A 197 7.25 -14.48 2.50
CA ASN A 197 5.84 -14.26 2.25
C ASN A 197 5.67 -13.02 1.38
N GLU A 198 4.90 -13.14 0.32
CA GLU A 198 4.73 -12.10 -0.68
C GLU A 198 3.28 -11.62 -0.74
N LEU A 199 3.10 -10.35 -1.05
CA LEU A 199 1.82 -9.71 -1.28
C LEU A 199 1.82 -9.05 -2.67
N THR A 200 1.21 -9.71 -3.65
CA THR A 200 0.96 -9.11 -4.96
C THR A 200 -0.28 -8.24 -4.90
N LEU A 201 -0.15 -6.97 -5.26
CA LEU A 201 -1.24 -5.99 -5.32
C LEU A 201 -1.31 -5.36 -6.69
N SER A 202 -2.52 -5.16 -7.20
CA SER A 202 -2.77 -4.36 -8.40
C SER A 202 -3.86 -3.33 -8.12
N ILE A 203 -3.54 -2.07 -8.39
CA ILE A 203 -4.49 -0.95 -8.37
C ILE A 203 -4.69 -0.51 -9.82
N PHE A 204 -5.94 -0.48 -10.31
CA PHE A 204 -6.21 -0.04 -11.68
C PHE A 204 -7.57 0.63 -11.81
N GLN A 205 -7.71 1.53 -12.77
CA GLN A 205 -8.96 2.19 -13.07
C GLN A 205 -9.79 1.32 -14.01
N ASP A 206 -11.05 1.07 -13.66
CA ASP A 206 -11.99 0.38 -14.54
C ASP A 206 -12.36 1.26 -15.74
N GLU A 207 -12.31 0.71 -16.94
CA GLU A 207 -12.56 1.46 -18.17
C GLU A 207 -14.00 2.03 -18.23
N ASN A 208 -14.99 1.25 -17.78
CA ASN A 208 -16.40 1.62 -17.88
C ASN A 208 -16.87 2.48 -16.72
N THR A 209 -16.57 2.07 -15.48
CA THR A 209 -17.07 2.80 -14.30
C THR A 209 -16.16 3.97 -13.95
N ARG A 210 -14.86 3.87 -14.26
CA ARG A 210 -13.77 4.76 -13.83
C ARG A 210 -13.46 4.69 -12.33
N ASP A 211 -14.02 3.71 -11.63
CA ASP A 211 -13.66 3.43 -10.24
C ASP A 211 -12.27 2.79 -10.19
N TRP A 212 -11.52 3.05 -9.12
CA TRP A 212 -10.20 2.44 -8.91
C TRP A 212 -10.36 1.12 -8.16
N TRP A 213 -10.01 0.01 -8.80
CA TRP A 213 -10.09 -1.33 -8.23
C TRP A 213 -8.80 -1.74 -7.58
N LEU A 214 -8.92 -2.54 -6.52
CA LEU A 214 -7.81 -3.20 -5.84
C LEU A 214 -7.99 -4.72 -5.93
N THR A 215 -6.95 -5.39 -6.38
CA THR A 215 -6.88 -6.85 -6.45
C THR A 215 -5.65 -7.37 -5.74
N VAL A 216 -5.73 -8.61 -5.26
CA VAL A 216 -4.64 -9.31 -4.56
C VAL A 216 -4.31 -10.61 -5.28
N GLY A 217 -3.02 -10.93 -5.29
CA GLY A 217 -2.48 -12.18 -5.82
C GLY A 217 -2.41 -12.20 -7.34
N ARG A 218 -1.70 -13.21 -7.87
CA ARG A 218 -1.47 -13.36 -9.32
C ARG A 218 -2.73 -13.62 -10.13
N VAL A 219 -3.78 -14.15 -9.49
CA VAL A 219 -5.11 -14.36 -10.09
C VAL A 219 -6.02 -13.13 -9.97
N GLN A 220 -5.51 -12.01 -9.47
CA GLN A 220 -6.21 -10.73 -9.32
C GLN A 220 -7.56 -10.88 -8.60
N GLU A 221 -7.55 -11.50 -7.41
CA GLU A 221 -8.76 -11.60 -6.60
C GLU A 221 -9.19 -10.21 -6.16
N ALA A 222 -10.39 -9.77 -6.58
CA ALA A 222 -10.87 -8.43 -6.25
C ALA A 222 -11.12 -8.31 -4.74
N VAL A 223 -10.50 -7.30 -4.13
CA VAL A 223 -10.69 -6.92 -2.72
C VAL A 223 -11.86 -5.95 -2.60
N GLY A 224 -11.87 -4.95 -3.47
CA GLY A 224 -12.81 -3.84 -3.45
C GLY A 224 -12.39 -2.72 -4.40
N TYR A 225 -13.02 -1.56 -4.27
CA TYR A 225 -12.74 -0.39 -5.11
C TYR A 225 -12.95 0.93 -4.37
N TRP A 226 -12.29 1.98 -4.85
CA TRP A 226 -12.58 3.37 -4.51
C TRP A 226 -13.44 3.99 -5.62
N PRO A 227 -14.64 4.50 -5.30
CA PRO A 227 -15.47 5.20 -6.28
C PRO A 227 -14.76 6.41 -6.85
N LYS A 228 -14.86 6.64 -8.16
CA LYS A 228 -14.25 7.82 -8.80
C LYS A 228 -14.71 9.15 -8.22
N SER A 229 -15.93 9.19 -7.69
CA SER A 229 -16.55 10.38 -7.11
C SER A 229 -15.84 10.90 -5.86
N LEU A 230 -14.93 10.13 -5.28
CA LEU A 230 -14.06 10.60 -4.20
C LEU A 230 -13.01 11.59 -4.70
N PHE A 231 -12.66 11.53 -6.00
CA PHE A 231 -11.45 12.14 -6.50
C PHE A 231 -11.75 13.20 -7.55
N PRO A 232 -11.42 14.48 -7.32
CA PRO A 232 -11.44 15.48 -8.39
C PRO A 232 -10.43 15.15 -9.50
N ASN A 233 -9.19 14.81 -9.14
CA ASN A 233 -8.07 14.66 -10.08
C ASN A 233 -7.80 13.22 -10.51
N LEU A 234 -8.07 12.21 -9.66
CA LEU A 234 -7.98 10.79 -10.04
C LEU A 234 -9.24 10.27 -10.76
N SER A 235 -10.21 11.12 -11.10
CA SER A 235 -11.46 10.70 -11.75
C SER A 235 -11.26 10.07 -13.15
N SER A 236 -10.14 10.35 -13.81
CA SER A 236 -9.89 9.95 -15.21
C SER A 236 -8.57 9.20 -15.43
N LYS A 237 -7.51 9.56 -14.70
CA LYS A 237 -6.16 8.97 -14.80
C LYS A 237 -5.31 9.38 -13.61
N ALA A 238 -4.16 8.74 -13.45
CA ALA A 238 -3.06 9.17 -12.60
C ALA A 238 -1.98 9.89 -13.44
N ASN A 239 -1.25 10.81 -12.82
CA ASN A 239 -0.06 11.42 -13.44
C ASN A 239 1.24 10.78 -12.97
N LYS A 240 1.20 10.02 -11.86
CA LYS A 240 2.39 9.42 -11.26
C LYS A 240 2.06 8.13 -10.52
N VAL A 241 3.00 7.20 -10.57
CA VAL A 241 2.94 5.93 -9.83
C VAL A 241 4.23 5.73 -9.07
N ILE A 242 4.13 5.27 -7.83
CA ILE A 242 5.27 5.03 -6.95
C ILE A 242 5.13 3.66 -6.26
N TRP A 243 6.27 2.98 -6.07
CA TRP A 243 6.42 1.78 -5.24
C TRP A 243 7.56 1.98 -4.27
N GLY A 244 7.32 1.68 -3.01
CA GLY A 244 8.36 1.87 -2.00
C GLY A 244 7.81 1.91 -0.59
N GLY A 245 8.64 2.42 0.32
CA GLY A 245 8.32 2.45 1.72
C GLY A 245 8.41 3.84 2.34
N VAL A 246 7.76 3.95 3.48
CA VAL A 246 7.78 5.12 4.35
C VAL A 246 8.04 4.66 5.77
N ALA A 247 8.98 5.33 6.43
CA ALA A 247 9.24 5.16 7.85
C ALA A 247 8.96 6.51 8.52
N SER A 248 8.12 6.47 9.55
CA SER A 248 7.69 7.68 10.26
C SER A 248 7.93 7.55 11.74
N SER A 249 8.25 8.66 12.40
CA SER A 249 8.29 8.77 13.85
C SER A 249 7.84 10.14 14.33
N ASN A 250 7.35 10.24 15.56
CA ASN A 250 7.23 11.53 16.24
C ASN A 250 8.60 12.23 16.30
N GLN A 251 8.64 13.56 16.31
CA GLN A 251 9.90 14.34 16.34
C GLN A 251 10.91 13.87 17.39
N ASN A 252 10.45 13.53 18.59
CA ASN A 252 11.30 13.13 19.72
C ASN A 252 11.73 11.65 19.69
N GLN A 253 11.41 10.92 18.63
CA GLN A 253 11.74 9.50 18.46
C GLN A 253 12.61 9.28 17.22
N PRO A 254 13.52 8.30 17.23
CA PRO A 254 14.25 7.92 16.02
C PRO A 254 13.28 7.35 14.97
N THR A 255 13.58 7.55 13.70
CA THR A 255 12.82 6.93 12.59
C THR A 255 13.03 5.40 12.59
N PRO A 256 11.99 4.56 12.47
CA PRO A 256 12.15 3.11 12.61
C PRO A 256 12.80 2.46 11.36
N PRO A 257 13.19 1.18 11.43
CA PRO A 257 13.54 0.41 10.23
C PRO A 257 12.41 0.39 9.19
N MET A 258 12.78 0.35 7.90
CA MET A 258 11.86 0.19 6.77
C MET A 258 11.99 -1.20 6.15
N GLY A 259 10.91 -1.73 5.59
CA GLY A 259 10.94 -3.02 4.87
C GLY A 259 11.24 -4.19 5.82
N SER A 260 12.36 -4.88 5.63
CA SER A 260 12.80 -5.99 6.48
C SER A 260 13.73 -5.57 7.61
N GLY A 261 14.18 -4.30 7.60
CA GLY A 261 15.21 -3.81 8.50
C GLY A 261 16.62 -4.36 8.24
N GLN A 262 16.85 -5.05 7.12
CA GLN A 262 18.18 -5.52 6.66
C GLN A 262 18.65 -4.71 5.46
N PHE A 263 19.96 -4.49 5.26
CA PHE A 263 20.45 -3.65 4.16
C PHE A 263 20.12 -4.21 2.78
N ALA A 264 19.91 -3.32 1.80
CA ALA A 264 19.68 -3.70 0.40
C ALA A 264 20.87 -4.50 -0.18
N SER A 265 22.10 -4.22 0.28
CA SER A 265 23.30 -4.98 -0.09
C SER A 265 23.33 -6.42 0.42
N GLU A 266 22.49 -6.76 1.41
CA GLU A 266 22.36 -8.15 1.88
C GLU A 266 21.55 -9.02 0.93
N GLY A 267 20.84 -8.42 -0.02
CA GLY A 267 20.20 -9.09 -1.14
C GLY A 267 19.07 -10.05 -0.75
N ASP A 268 18.83 -11.00 -1.65
CA ASP A 268 17.69 -11.92 -1.60
C ASP A 268 17.57 -12.72 -0.31
N GLY A 269 16.32 -12.89 0.13
CA GLY A 269 15.99 -13.56 1.38
C GLY A 269 16.24 -12.72 2.64
N LYS A 270 16.80 -11.52 2.50
CA LYS A 270 17.05 -10.60 3.62
C LYS A 270 16.50 -9.21 3.38
N ALA A 271 16.86 -8.57 2.27
CA ALA A 271 16.36 -7.25 1.91
C ALA A 271 14.87 -7.30 1.57
N ALA A 272 14.13 -6.25 1.93
CA ALA A 272 12.77 -6.10 1.43
C ALA A 272 12.79 -5.67 -0.04
N TYR A 273 11.83 -6.18 -0.81
CA TYR A 273 11.75 -5.92 -2.23
C TYR A 273 10.32 -5.68 -2.73
N PHE A 274 10.26 -5.00 -3.87
CA PHE A 274 9.12 -4.99 -4.78
C PHE A 274 9.55 -5.67 -6.07
N THR A 275 8.84 -6.69 -6.50
CA THR A 275 9.08 -7.40 -7.77
C THR A 275 7.87 -7.25 -8.68
N GLN A 276 8.03 -7.64 -9.95
CA GLN A 276 6.93 -7.68 -10.93
C GLN A 276 6.18 -6.35 -11.01
N THR A 277 6.94 -5.25 -11.04
CA THR A 277 6.39 -3.90 -11.14
C THR A 277 5.86 -3.64 -12.54
N LEU A 278 4.55 -3.47 -12.65
CA LEU A 278 3.87 -3.21 -13.91
C LEU A 278 3.10 -1.88 -13.85
N ILE A 279 3.03 -1.18 -14.97
CA ILE A 279 2.24 0.03 -15.18
C ILE A 279 1.16 -0.23 -16.22
N ALA A 280 0.01 0.41 -16.04
CA ALA A 280 -1.00 0.51 -17.09
C ALA A 280 -0.91 1.88 -17.76
N TYR A 281 -0.28 1.96 -18.94
CA TYR A 281 -0.30 3.17 -19.79
C TYR A 281 -1.64 3.36 -20.51
N SER A 282 -2.46 2.31 -20.56
CA SER A 282 -3.83 2.32 -21.05
C SER A 282 -4.73 1.47 -20.14
N PRO A 283 -6.04 1.76 -20.04
CA PRO A 283 -6.95 0.90 -19.28
C PRO A 283 -6.90 -0.55 -19.76
N GLY A 284 -6.82 -1.50 -18.84
CA GLY A 284 -6.90 -2.93 -19.15
C GLY A 284 -5.60 -3.61 -19.62
N SER A 285 -4.49 -2.87 -19.79
CA SER A 285 -3.18 -3.46 -20.09
C SER A 285 -2.19 -3.19 -18.96
N PHE A 286 -1.38 -4.19 -18.62
CA PHE A 286 -0.21 -4.01 -17.76
C PHE A 286 1.06 -4.34 -18.54
N GLU A 287 2.03 -3.45 -18.42
CA GLU A 287 3.33 -3.52 -19.10
C GLU A 287 4.45 -3.33 -18.08
N PRO A 288 5.61 -3.98 -18.25
CA PRO A 288 6.76 -3.76 -17.39
C PRO A 288 7.19 -2.30 -17.39
N LEU A 289 7.52 -1.77 -16.22
CA LEU A 289 8.06 -0.43 -16.11
C LEU A 289 9.49 -0.37 -16.64
N HIS A 290 9.77 0.33 -17.73
CA HIS A 290 11.13 0.40 -18.26
C HIS A 290 12.09 1.16 -17.32
N SER A 291 13.36 0.73 -17.25
CA SER A 291 14.33 1.21 -16.25
C SER A 291 14.75 2.68 -16.43
N ASP A 292 14.67 3.17 -17.66
CA ASP A 292 14.91 4.54 -18.09
C ASP A 292 13.72 5.48 -17.79
N GLU A 293 12.54 4.93 -17.51
CA GLU A 293 11.34 5.68 -17.12
C GLU A 293 11.16 5.75 -15.60
N GLN A 294 12.21 5.48 -14.81
CA GLN A 294 12.15 5.38 -13.37
C GLN A 294 13.04 6.38 -12.63
N SER A 295 12.47 7.08 -11.65
CA SER A 295 13.23 7.85 -10.66
C SER A 295 13.43 7.03 -9.37
N VAL A 296 14.62 7.12 -8.77
CA VAL A 296 14.91 6.60 -7.43
C VAL A 296 14.97 7.78 -6.47
N TYR A 297 14.32 7.64 -5.32
CA TYR A 297 14.35 8.65 -4.28
C TYR A 297 14.57 8.02 -2.91
N ASP A 298 15.48 8.62 -2.15
CA ASP A 298 15.73 8.30 -0.76
C ASP A 298 15.90 9.58 0.08
N THR A 299 15.24 9.64 1.24
CA THR A 299 15.42 10.75 2.17
C THR A 299 16.71 10.56 2.97
N ASN A 300 17.68 11.45 2.75
CA ASN A 300 18.86 11.67 3.59
C ASN A 300 19.77 10.45 3.79
N LYS A 301 19.87 9.57 2.78
CA LYS A 301 20.77 8.40 2.71
C LYS A 301 20.59 7.35 3.80
N CYS A 302 19.67 7.53 4.76
CA CYS A 302 19.46 6.58 5.86
C CYS A 302 18.79 5.28 5.39
N TYR A 303 18.08 5.37 4.27
CA TYR A 303 17.42 4.26 3.61
C TYR A 303 17.98 4.21 2.19
N SER A 304 18.41 3.04 1.74
CA SER A 304 18.87 2.89 0.36
C SER A 304 17.82 2.18 -0.47
N VAL A 305 17.75 2.58 -1.73
CA VAL A 305 17.05 1.83 -2.77
C VAL A 305 18.11 1.35 -3.74
N SER A 306 18.18 0.04 -3.94
CA SER A 306 19.11 -0.53 -4.92
C SER A 306 18.37 -1.28 -6.01
N ARG A 307 18.93 -1.21 -7.22
CA ARG A 307 18.58 -2.06 -8.35
C ARG A 307 19.74 -3.03 -8.51
N PRO A 308 19.51 -4.35 -8.47
CA PRO A 308 20.62 -5.27 -8.64
C PRO A 308 21.05 -5.34 -10.12
N ASP A 309 22.27 -4.88 -10.43
CA ASP A 309 22.80 -4.74 -11.80
C ASP A 309 22.97 -6.07 -12.58
N ASN A 310 22.89 -7.24 -11.92
CA ASN A 310 23.22 -8.55 -12.51
C ASN A 310 22.10 -9.60 -12.44
N TRP A 311 20.85 -9.20 -12.18
CA TRP A 311 19.74 -10.15 -12.15
C TRP A 311 19.14 -10.35 -13.55
N VAL A 312 19.91 -11.01 -14.41
CA VAL A 312 19.40 -11.54 -15.69
C VAL A 312 18.68 -12.86 -15.41
N SER A 313 17.37 -12.82 -15.19
CA SER A 313 16.41 -13.70 -15.88
C SER A 313 14.96 -13.45 -15.45
N SER A 314 14.10 -13.23 -16.44
CA SER A 314 12.63 -13.17 -16.41
C SER A 314 12.00 -11.90 -15.81
N ASP A 315 11.63 -10.94 -16.66
CA ASP A 315 10.47 -10.03 -16.56
C ASP A 315 10.18 -9.32 -15.21
N THR A 316 11.16 -9.19 -14.32
CA THR A 316 10.96 -8.83 -12.92
C THR A 316 11.96 -7.76 -12.51
N ILE A 317 11.48 -6.54 -12.30
CA ILE A 317 12.28 -5.49 -11.65
C ILE A 317 12.10 -5.65 -10.15
N SER A 318 13.18 -6.03 -9.47
CA SER A 318 13.29 -6.05 -8.01
C SER A 318 13.74 -4.66 -7.53
N ILE A 319 12.84 -3.84 -6.99
CA ILE A 319 13.19 -2.65 -6.22
C ILE A 319 13.50 -3.13 -4.80
N MET A 320 14.78 -3.17 -4.41
CA MET A 320 15.14 -3.42 -3.01
C MET A 320 15.12 -2.09 -2.24
N VAL A 321 14.29 -1.98 -1.21
CA VAL A 321 14.08 -0.76 -0.43
C VAL A 321 14.54 -0.99 1.00
N VAL A 322 15.84 -0.90 1.31
CA VAL A 322 16.30 -0.83 2.72
C VAL A 322 17.76 -0.33 2.92
N LEU A 323 17.91 0.58 3.89
CA LEU A 323 19.10 0.99 4.68
C LEU A 323 20.40 1.39 3.94
N GLU A 324 20.89 2.59 4.26
CA GLU A 324 22.31 2.89 4.45
C GLU A 324 22.41 3.49 5.86
N ALA A 325 23.01 2.79 6.81
CA ALA A 325 23.52 3.45 8.01
C ALA A 325 24.97 3.75 7.66
N VAL A 326 25.32 5.04 7.64
CA VAL A 326 26.66 5.51 7.28
C VAL A 326 27.72 4.65 7.99
N ASN A 327 28.57 4.01 7.18
CA ASN A 327 29.73 3.25 7.63
C ASN A 327 30.63 4.16 8.49
N PHE A 328 30.61 3.97 9.80
CA PHE A 328 31.85 4.00 10.56
C PHE A 328 32.10 2.58 11.04
N PHE A 329 33.12 1.95 10.46
CA PHE A 329 33.72 0.68 10.86
C PHE A 329 33.53 0.44 12.36
N PHE A 330 32.71 -0.53 12.78
CA PHE A 330 32.97 -1.42 13.92
C PHE A 330 31.94 -2.55 13.97
N GLN A 331 32.44 -3.79 13.95
CA GLN A 331 31.68 -5.00 14.22
C GLN A 331 31.01 -4.93 15.60
N PHE A 332 29.68 -4.78 15.72
CA PHE A 332 28.91 -5.33 16.85
C PHE A 332 27.42 -5.40 16.51
N ARG A 333 26.87 -6.62 16.47
CA ARG A 333 25.49 -6.97 16.09
C ARG A 333 24.42 -6.62 17.14
N ALA A 334 24.67 -5.63 18.01
CA ALA A 334 23.81 -5.30 19.16
C ALA A 334 23.32 -3.83 19.19
N ILE A 335 23.56 -3.04 18.13
CA ILE A 335 23.42 -1.58 18.20
C ILE A 335 22.56 -1.00 17.04
N ILE A 336 21.57 -1.74 16.53
CA ILE A 336 20.69 -1.22 15.45
C ILE A 336 19.93 0.04 15.92
N ASN A 337 19.38 0.03 17.14
CA ASN A 337 18.62 1.18 17.67
C ASN A 337 19.47 2.42 17.99
N LYS A 338 20.77 2.29 18.34
CA LYS A 338 21.62 3.49 18.55
C LYS A 338 22.23 4.02 17.25
N ILE A 339 22.42 3.18 16.24
CA ILE A 339 22.94 3.62 14.92
C ILE A 339 21.89 4.47 14.18
N ILE A 340 20.62 4.08 14.22
CA ILE A 340 19.51 4.87 13.66
C ILE A 340 19.43 6.26 14.32
N MET A 341 19.66 6.33 15.63
CA MET A 341 19.68 7.58 16.39
C MET A 341 20.81 8.53 15.93
N LEU A 342 21.97 7.98 15.53
CA LEU A 342 23.08 8.76 14.99
C LEU A 342 22.76 9.31 13.59
N CYS A 343 22.08 8.53 12.74
CA CYS A 343 21.65 8.98 11.42
C CYS A 343 20.73 10.22 11.49
N ASP A 344 19.76 10.25 12.41
CA ASP A 344 18.90 11.44 12.60
C ASP A 344 19.70 12.64 13.15
N LEU A 345 20.71 12.43 14.01
CA LEU A 345 21.53 13.49 14.60
C LEU A 345 22.52 14.16 13.63
N PHE A 346 23.04 13.42 12.64
CA PHE A 346 24.00 13.95 11.65
C PHE A 346 23.34 14.64 10.45
N VAL A 347 22.03 14.46 10.28
CA VAL A 347 21.26 14.97 9.13
C VAL A 347 20.56 16.29 9.44
N ASP A 348 20.21 16.52 10.71
CA ASP A 348 19.54 17.75 11.17
C ASP A 348 20.54 18.83 11.68
N ALA A 349 21.84 18.65 11.42
CA ALA A 349 22.95 19.58 11.72
C ALA A 349 23.60 20.08 10.42
#